data_AF-A0A7W0VK81-F1
#
_entry.id   AF-A0A7W0VK81-F1
#
_cell.length_a   1.000
_cell.length_b   1.000
_cell.length_c   1.000
_cell.angle_alpha   90.00
_cell.angle_beta   90.00
_cell.angle_gamma   90.00
#
_symmetry.space_group_name_H-M   'P 1'
#
loop_
_entity.id
_entity.type
_entity.pdbx_description
1 polymer ?
#
loop_
_entity_poly.entity_id
_entity_poly.type
_entity_poly.pdbx_seq_one_letter_code
_entity_poly.pdbx_strand_id
1 'polypeptide(L)'
;MTTLSSTAWIAHNIGLAASIGGTLFGQQALRPALEERLGDEQERMLVADAAWRKFGWVNLAAHGLFAATWFVGRKMLSGYEVSPRARKMTLVKDGLIVASLVTGIASTIIGRILGKKTRQLEMRSSVEDQPSVDRLRKVVTGVGLVNLLSTASVIAVTTSLAMEGNRSLPFSIFSRRLP
;
A
#
# COMPACT_ATOMS: atom_id res chain seq x y z
N MET A 1 13.09 6.71 -28.11
CA MET A 1 12.48 7.34 -26.92
C MET A 1 11.97 6.27 -25.97
N THR A 2 12.80 5.85 -25.01
CA THR A 2 12.52 4.69 -24.11
C THR A 2 12.92 4.94 -22.64
N THR A 3 13.72 5.96 -22.36
CA THR A 3 14.24 6.28 -21.02
C THR A 3 13.16 6.71 -20.02
N LEU A 4 12.16 7.49 -20.46
CA LEU A 4 11.00 7.87 -19.62
C LEU A 4 10.18 6.65 -19.15
N SER A 5 10.11 5.60 -19.95
CA SER A 5 9.42 4.34 -19.60
C SER A 5 10.19 3.57 -18.51
N SER A 6 11.51 3.43 -18.65
CA SER A 6 12.34 2.68 -17.69
C SER A 6 12.38 3.33 -16.31
N THR A 7 12.51 4.67 -16.24
CA THR A 7 12.48 5.38 -14.95
C THR A 7 11.11 5.27 -14.27
N ALA A 8 10.01 5.39 -15.03
CA ALA A 8 8.66 5.22 -14.49
C ALA A 8 8.42 3.79 -13.97
N TRP A 9 8.92 2.78 -14.69
CA TRP A 9 8.92 1.38 -14.26
C TRP A 9 9.66 1.16 -12.94
N ILE A 10 10.89 1.67 -12.84
CA ILE A 10 11.71 1.55 -11.63
C ILE A 10 11.01 2.26 -10.46
N ALA A 11 10.51 3.47 -10.68
CA ALA A 11 9.78 4.23 -9.66
C ALA A 11 8.52 3.49 -9.19
N HIS A 12 7.76 2.88 -10.11
CA HIS A 12 6.60 2.06 -9.78
C HIS A 12 6.98 0.88 -8.89
N ASN A 13 8.01 0.13 -9.27
CA ASN A 13 8.50 -1.02 -8.52
C ASN A 13 9.05 -0.64 -7.14
N ILE A 14 9.78 0.48 -7.03
CA ILE A 14 10.27 1.01 -5.75
C ILE A 14 9.09 1.35 -4.84
N GLY A 15 8.05 2.00 -5.37
CA GLY A 15 6.84 2.32 -4.60
C GLY A 15 6.14 1.05 -4.09
N LEU A 16 5.97 0.04 -4.94
CA LEU A 16 5.38 -1.24 -4.53
C LEU A 16 6.25 -1.95 -3.48
N ALA A 17 7.55 -2.06 -3.71
CA ALA A 17 8.49 -2.72 -2.81
C ALA A 17 8.56 -2.05 -1.44
N ALA A 18 8.63 -0.72 -1.40
CA ALA A 18 8.65 0.05 -0.15
C ALA A 18 7.34 -0.11 0.65
N SER A 19 6.18 -0.11 -0.03
CA SER A 19 4.88 -0.32 0.59
C SER A 19 4.76 -1.72 1.22
N ILE A 20 5.07 -2.76 0.44
CA ILE A 20 4.97 -4.16 0.90
C ILE A 20 6.02 -4.45 1.96
N GLY A 21 7.28 -4.12 1.69
CA GLY A 21 8.40 -4.41 2.58
C GLY A 21 8.24 -3.73 3.94
N GLY A 22 7.83 -2.47 3.97
CA GLY A 22 7.61 -1.77 5.24
C GLY A 22 6.41 -2.29 6.01
N THR A 23 5.34 -2.72 5.32
CA THR A 23 4.18 -3.35 5.98
C THR A 23 4.57 -4.70 6.60
N LEU A 24 5.29 -5.54 5.86
CA LEU A 24 5.78 -6.83 6.34
C LEU A 24 6.76 -6.66 7.50
N PHE A 25 7.71 -5.74 7.39
CA PHE A 25 8.63 -5.42 8.47
C PHE A 25 7.87 -5.00 9.74
N GLY A 26 6.87 -4.12 9.61
CA GLY A 26 6.05 -3.67 10.72
C GLY A 26 5.31 -4.81 11.43
N GLN A 27 4.77 -5.77 10.68
CA GLN A 27 3.98 -6.89 11.20
C GLN A 27 4.83 -8.04 11.72
N GLN A 28 5.91 -8.38 11.02
CA GLN A 28 6.67 -9.62 11.22
C GLN A 28 7.97 -9.42 11.99
N ALA A 29 8.52 -8.20 12.03
CA ALA A 29 9.76 -7.91 12.74
C ALA A 29 9.55 -6.90 13.86
N LEU A 30 8.99 -5.72 13.56
CA LEU A 30 8.86 -4.65 14.55
C LEU A 30 7.92 -5.04 15.69
N ARG A 31 6.71 -5.52 15.38
CA ARG A 31 5.74 -5.93 16.41
C ARG A 31 6.29 -7.01 17.35
N PRO A 32 6.80 -8.16 16.85
CA PRO A 32 7.40 -9.17 17.72
C PRO A 32 8.58 -8.63 18.53
N ALA A 33 9.47 -7.84 17.94
CA ALA A 33 10.61 -7.27 18.66
C ALA A 33 10.19 -6.36 19.82
N LEU A 34 9.10 -5.60 19.66
CA LEU A 34 8.53 -4.80 20.75
C LEU A 34 7.94 -5.68 21.85
N GLU A 35 7.23 -6.76 21.48
CA GLU A 35 6.66 -7.72 22.44
C GLU A 35 7.74 -8.46 23.25
N GLU A 36 8.86 -8.80 22.62
CA GLU A 36 9.98 -9.51 23.27
C GLU A 36 10.84 -8.60 24.17
N ARG A 37 11.00 -7.32 23.81
CA ARG A 37 11.95 -6.41 24.47
C ARG A 37 11.32 -5.47 25.49
N LEU A 38 10.02 -5.23 25.41
CA LEU A 38 9.33 -4.29 26.28
C LEU A 38 8.19 -5.01 27.02
N GLY A 39 8.33 -5.13 28.33
CA GLY A 39 7.33 -5.78 29.17
C GLY A 39 6.07 -4.93 29.38
N ASP A 40 6.21 -3.61 29.32
CA ASP A 40 5.09 -2.68 29.47
C ASP A 40 4.33 -2.50 28.14
N GLU A 41 3.00 -2.68 28.18
CA GLU A 41 2.15 -2.44 27.02
C GLU A 41 2.13 -0.97 26.61
N GLN A 42 2.18 -0.03 27.56
CA GLN A 42 2.15 1.39 27.25
C GLN A 42 3.41 1.83 26.51
N GLU A 43 4.59 1.44 27.02
CA GLU A 43 5.86 1.68 26.35
C GLU A 43 5.88 1.09 24.92
N ARG A 44 5.40 -0.15 24.73
CA ARG A 44 5.25 -0.77 23.41
C ARG A 44 4.40 0.07 22.47
N MET A 45 3.26 0.55 22.93
CA MET A 45 2.35 1.38 22.13
C MET A 45 2.96 2.72 21.74
N LEU A 46 3.67 3.38 22.66
CA LEU A 46 4.33 4.66 22.40
C LEU A 46 5.44 4.54 21.35
N VAL A 47 6.27 3.50 21.47
CA VAL A 47 7.34 3.23 20.50
C VAL A 47 6.75 2.86 19.13
N ALA A 48 5.73 2.00 19.11
CA ALA A 48 5.03 1.61 17.88
C ALA A 48 4.39 2.83 17.19
N ASP A 49 3.68 3.70 17.92
CA ASP A 49 3.07 4.91 17.38
C ASP A 49 4.14 5.87 16.82
N ALA A 50 5.25 6.07 17.54
CA ALA A 50 6.34 6.92 17.09
C ALA A 50 6.98 6.40 15.80
N ALA A 51 7.21 5.08 15.70
CA ALA A 51 7.74 4.43 14.51
C ALA A 51 6.76 4.53 13.32
N TRP A 52 5.49 4.17 13.53
CA TRP A 52 4.46 4.21 12.49
C TRP A 52 4.16 5.63 12.02
N ARG A 53 4.24 6.64 12.88
CA ARG A 53 4.06 8.04 12.47
C ARG A 53 5.14 8.49 11.48
N LYS A 54 6.40 8.08 11.71
CA LYS A 54 7.52 8.37 10.81
C LYS A 54 7.37 7.59 9.51
N PHE A 55 7.11 6.29 9.60
CA PHE A 55 6.96 5.43 8.43
C PHE A 55 5.72 5.76 7.60
N GLY A 56 4.63 6.27 8.21
CA GLY A 56 3.40 6.61 7.50
C GLY A 56 3.59 7.58 6.34
N TRP A 57 4.53 8.53 6.46
CA TRP A 57 4.88 9.43 5.34
C TRP A 57 5.62 8.71 4.22
N VAL A 58 6.55 7.82 4.56
CA VAL A 58 7.26 6.97 3.59
C VAL A 58 6.28 6.06 2.86
N ASN A 59 5.37 5.43 3.60
CA ASN A 59 4.34 4.57 3.06
C ASN A 59 3.39 5.33 2.13
N LEU A 60 2.95 6.53 2.52
CA LEU A 60 2.10 7.37 1.69
C LEU A 60 2.82 7.81 0.40
N ALA A 61 4.09 8.21 0.50
CA ALA A 61 4.91 8.55 -0.65
C ALA A 61 5.08 7.35 -1.59
N ALA A 62 5.29 6.15 -1.04
CA ALA A 62 5.39 4.91 -1.81
C ALA A 62 4.09 4.61 -2.58
N HIS A 63 2.92 4.75 -1.92
CA HIS A 63 1.62 4.60 -2.57
C HIS A 63 1.37 5.65 -3.65
N GLY A 64 1.70 6.91 -3.35
CA GLY A 64 1.63 8.00 -4.32
C GLY A 64 2.50 7.74 -5.53
N LEU A 65 3.72 7.23 -5.33
CA LEU A 65 4.68 6.98 -6.40
C LEU A 65 4.21 5.89 -7.37
N PHE A 66 3.81 4.71 -6.86
CA PHE A 66 3.34 3.64 -7.74
C PHE A 66 2.00 3.99 -8.40
N ALA A 67 1.11 4.71 -7.71
CA ALA A 67 -0.16 5.13 -8.28
C ALA A 67 0.03 6.19 -9.37
N ALA A 68 0.87 7.20 -9.12
CA ALA A 68 1.13 8.29 -10.07
C ALA A 68 1.78 7.74 -11.35
N THR A 69 2.80 6.90 -11.21
CA THR A 69 3.47 6.27 -12.37
C THR A 69 2.49 5.45 -13.21
N TRP A 70 1.58 4.69 -12.58
CA TRP A 70 0.54 3.95 -13.29
C TRP A 70 -0.45 4.86 -14.01
N PHE A 71 -1.08 5.81 -13.30
CA PHE A 71 -2.14 6.63 -13.90
C PHE A 71 -1.63 7.61 -14.94
N VAL A 72 -0.41 8.13 -14.78
CA VAL A 72 0.24 8.95 -15.81
C VAL A 72 0.56 8.09 -17.04
N GLY A 73 1.16 6.90 -16.85
CA GLY A 73 1.43 5.97 -17.95
C GLY A 73 0.16 5.54 -18.68
N ARG A 74 -0.92 5.27 -17.93
CA ARG A 74 -2.22 4.90 -18.47
C ARG A 74 -2.83 5.97 -19.37
N LYS A 75 -2.68 7.25 -19.04
CA LYS A 75 -3.18 8.37 -19.88
C LYS A 75 -2.48 8.43 -21.25
N MET A 76 -1.28 7.87 -21.37
CA MET A 76 -0.55 7.81 -22.64
C MET A 76 -1.01 6.65 -23.54
N LEU A 77 -1.94 5.80 -23.09
CA LEU A 77 -2.51 4.72 -23.89
C LEU A 77 -3.68 5.24 -24.74
N SER A 78 -3.49 5.33 -26.06
CA SER A 78 -4.58 5.58 -27.01
C SER A 78 -5.46 4.33 -27.13
N GLY A 79 -6.75 4.45 -26.80
CA GLY A 79 -7.70 3.33 -26.70
C GLY A 79 -7.97 2.51 -27.97
N TYR A 80 -7.29 2.80 -29.09
CA TYR A 80 -7.44 2.08 -30.35
C TYR A 80 -6.59 0.80 -30.46
N GLU A 81 -5.63 0.56 -29.56
CA GLU A 81 -4.69 -0.58 -29.63
C GLU A 81 -4.94 -1.69 -28.59
N VAL A 82 -6.01 -1.58 -27.78
CA VAL A 82 -6.18 -2.41 -26.59
C VAL A 82 -7.22 -3.51 -26.82
N SER A 83 -6.75 -4.76 -26.88
CA SER A 83 -7.64 -5.94 -26.94
C SER A 83 -8.64 -5.95 -25.77
N PRO A 84 -9.84 -6.58 -25.91
CA PRO A 84 -10.83 -6.64 -24.82
C PRO A 84 -10.27 -7.21 -23.51
N ARG A 85 -9.34 -8.17 -23.61
CA ARG A 85 -8.61 -8.76 -22.48
C ARG A 85 -7.68 -7.76 -21.80
N ALA A 86 -6.89 -7.02 -22.57
CA ALA A 86 -5.99 -5.99 -22.04
C ALA A 86 -6.78 -4.85 -21.38
N ARG A 87 -7.96 -4.50 -21.92
CA ARG A 87 -8.86 -3.51 -21.30
C ARG A 87 -9.38 -3.98 -19.95
N LYS A 88 -9.80 -5.24 -19.83
CA LYS A 88 -10.24 -5.83 -18.55
C LYS A 88 -9.11 -5.86 -17.52
N MET A 89 -7.92 -6.28 -17.90
CA MET A 89 -6.75 -6.30 -16.98
C MET A 89 -6.34 -4.91 -16.52
N THR A 90 -6.43 -3.90 -17.39
CA THR A 90 -6.17 -2.50 -17.02
C THR A 90 -7.16 -2.04 -15.96
N LEU A 91 -8.47 -2.29 -16.15
CA LEU A 91 -9.51 -1.95 -15.16
C LEU A 91 -9.30 -2.66 -13.82
N VAL A 92 -8.84 -3.93 -13.84
CA VAL A 92 -8.49 -4.65 -12.62
C VAL A 92 -7.30 -3.99 -11.92
N LYS A 93 -6.22 -3.65 -12.63
CA LYS A 93 -5.05 -2.95 -12.04
C LYS A 93 -5.45 -1.59 -11.48
N ASP A 94 -6.34 -0.86 -12.14
CA ASP A 94 -6.88 0.41 -11.62
C ASP A 94 -7.61 0.21 -10.29
N GLY A 95 -8.53 -0.75 -10.25
CA GLY A 95 -9.28 -1.07 -9.04
C GLY A 95 -8.35 -1.44 -7.88
N LEU A 96 -7.32 -2.26 -8.14
CA LEU A 96 -6.33 -2.65 -7.15
C LEU A 96 -5.48 -1.47 -6.66
N ILE A 97 -5.04 -0.58 -7.55
CA ILE A 97 -4.26 0.61 -7.18
C ILE A 97 -5.11 1.58 -6.36
N VAL A 98 -6.36 1.85 -6.77
CA VAL A 98 -7.28 2.69 -6.00
C VAL A 98 -7.57 2.07 -4.64
N ALA A 99 -7.86 0.77 -4.58
CA ALA A 99 -8.10 0.06 -3.33
C ALA A 99 -6.89 0.16 -2.39
N SER A 100 -5.68 -0.07 -2.91
CA SER A 100 -4.45 0.04 -2.12
C SER A 100 -4.23 1.47 -1.62
N LEU A 101 -4.41 2.48 -2.48
CA LEU A 101 -4.24 3.88 -2.07
C LEU A 101 -5.25 4.29 -0.98
N VAL A 102 -6.54 3.97 -1.17
CA VAL A 102 -7.60 4.29 -0.22
C VAL A 102 -7.37 3.57 1.10
N THR A 103 -7.06 2.28 1.08
CA THR A 103 -6.83 1.49 2.31
C THR A 103 -5.54 1.90 3.02
N GLY A 104 -4.45 2.17 2.29
CA GLY A 104 -3.21 2.69 2.87
C GLY A 104 -3.38 4.06 3.56
N ILE A 105 -4.12 4.99 2.93
CA ILE A 105 -4.47 6.28 3.54
C ILE A 105 -5.36 6.08 4.76
N ALA A 106 -6.42 5.27 4.63
CA ALA A 106 -7.34 4.98 5.72
C ALA A 106 -6.63 4.38 6.94
N SER A 107 -5.77 3.37 6.74
CA SER A 107 -4.95 2.78 7.80
C SER A 107 -4.10 3.83 8.53
N THR A 108 -3.50 4.76 7.79
CA THR A 108 -2.68 5.83 8.37
C THR A 108 -3.52 6.80 9.21
N ILE A 109 -4.69 7.21 8.71
CA ILE A 109 -5.59 8.13 9.43
C ILE A 109 -6.16 7.45 10.67
N ILE A 110 -6.70 6.23 10.54
CA ILE A 110 -7.31 5.48 11.65
C ILE A 110 -6.24 5.17 12.70
N GLY A 111 -5.02 4.81 12.30
CA GLY A 111 -3.90 4.61 13.22
C GLY A 111 -3.57 5.85 14.05
N ARG A 112 -3.57 7.04 13.44
CA ARG A 112 -3.37 8.31 14.16
C ARG A 112 -4.51 8.64 15.12
N ILE A 113 -5.76 8.35 14.73
CA ILE A 113 -6.94 8.55 15.59
C ILE A 113 -6.86 7.60 16.79
N LEU A 114 -6.51 6.34 16.55
CA LEU A 114 -6.34 5.33 17.60
C LEU A 114 -5.25 5.75 18.60
N GLY A 115 -4.06 6.15 18.13
CA GLY A 115 -2.98 6.61 19.00
C GLY A 115 -3.33 7.85 19.83
N LYS A 116 -4.13 8.77 19.27
CA LYS A 116 -4.66 9.92 20.04
C LYS A 116 -5.66 9.49 21.11
N LYS A 117 -6.61 8.61 20.77
CA LYS A 117 -7.63 8.12 21.71
C LYS A 117 -6.98 7.35 22.86
N THR A 118 -6.06 6.43 22.58
CA THR A 118 -5.36 5.68 23.65
C THR A 118 -4.68 6.61 24.64
N ARG A 119 -3.95 7.61 24.15
CA ARG A 119 -3.26 8.59 25.01
C ARG A 119 -4.23 9.42 25.87
N GLN A 120 -5.41 9.74 25.35
CA GLN A 120 -6.45 10.46 26.11
C GLN A 120 -7.08 9.59 27.20
N LEU A 121 -7.21 8.27 26.96
CA LEU A 121 -7.76 7.33 27.93
C LEU A 121 -6.81 7.06 29.09
N GLU A 122 -5.51 7.01 28.80
CA GLU A 122 -4.46 6.93 29.82
C GLU A 122 -4.51 8.14 30.78
N MET A 123 -4.79 9.35 30.27
CA MET A 123 -4.94 10.55 31.09
C MET A 123 -6.25 10.59 31.91
N ARG A 124 -7.29 9.86 31.50
CA ARG A 124 -8.65 9.98 32.06
C ARG A 124 -9.12 8.76 32.85
N SER A 125 -8.31 7.70 32.96
CA SER A 125 -8.64 6.45 33.66
C SER A 125 -10.08 5.95 33.42
N SER A 126 -10.58 6.08 32.19
CA SER A 126 -12.00 5.86 31.86
C SER A 126 -12.20 4.49 31.18
N VAL A 127 -12.89 3.58 31.87
CA VAL A 127 -13.17 2.19 31.41
C VAL A 127 -14.18 2.17 30.25
N GLU A 128 -15.07 3.15 30.17
CA GLU A 128 -16.18 3.25 29.21
C GLU A 128 -15.74 3.23 27.74
N ASP A 129 -14.55 3.73 27.43
CA ASP A 129 -14.09 3.95 26.06
C ASP A 129 -13.26 2.77 25.47
N GLN A 130 -12.91 1.77 26.29
CA GLN A 130 -12.14 0.59 25.85
C GLN A 130 -12.77 -0.21 24.68
N PRO A 131 -14.10 -0.47 24.65
CA PRO A 131 -14.73 -1.20 23.53
C PRO A 131 -14.59 -0.48 22.18
N SER A 132 -14.49 0.85 22.21
CA SER A 132 -14.31 1.66 21.01
C SER A 132 -12.89 1.48 20.44
N VAL A 133 -11.88 1.42 21.31
CA VAL A 133 -10.47 1.20 20.96
C VAL A 133 -10.27 -0.18 20.32
N ASP A 134 -10.90 -1.22 20.87
CA ASP A 134 -10.82 -2.58 20.32
C ASP A 134 -11.44 -2.70 18.94
N ARG A 135 -12.58 -2.03 18.72
CA ARG A 135 -13.20 -1.98 17.39
C ARG A 135 -12.28 -1.27 16.39
N LEU A 136 -11.68 -0.14 16.77
CA LEU A 136 -10.70 0.54 15.92
C LEU A 136 -9.47 -0.34 15.64
N ARG A 137 -8.94 -1.07 16.63
CA ARG A 137 -7.82 -2.01 16.43
C ARG A 137 -8.17 -3.07 15.39
N LYS A 138 -9.35 -3.70 15.48
CA LYS A 138 -9.82 -4.70 14.50
C LYS A 138 -9.96 -4.10 13.09
N VAL A 139 -10.51 -2.89 12.98
CA VAL A 139 -10.63 -2.19 11.69
C VAL A 139 -9.24 -1.89 11.10
N VAL A 140 -8.30 -1.37 11.89
CA VAL A 140 -6.93 -1.09 11.42
C VAL A 140 -6.26 -2.35 10.89
N THR A 141 -6.37 -3.47 11.61
CA THR A 141 -5.81 -4.76 11.18
C THR A 141 -6.45 -5.24 9.88
N GLY A 142 -7.78 -5.19 9.78
CA GLY A 142 -8.50 -5.59 8.57
C GLY A 142 -8.14 -4.74 7.36
N VAL A 143 -8.15 -3.41 7.50
CA VAL A 143 -7.78 -2.48 6.42
C VAL A 143 -6.31 -2.68 6.02
N GLY A 144 -5.42 -2.91 7.00
CA GLY A 144 -4.01 -3.21 6.74
C GLY A 144 -3.80 -4.48 5.93
N LEU A 145 -4.53 -5.55 6.24
CA LEU A 145 -4.48 -6.80 5.47
C LEU A 145 -5.01 -6.62 4.04
N VAL A 146 -6.15 -5.93 3.89
CA VAL A 146 -6.71 -5.62 2.56
C VAL A 146 -5.72 -4.80 1.73
N ASN A 147 -5.06 -3.80 2.34
CA ASN A 147 -4.04 -3.01 1.66
C ASN A 147 -2.88 -3.87 1.17
N LEU A 148 -2.36 -4.75 2.04
CA LEU A 148 -1.25 -5.65 1.72
C LEU A 148 -1.62 -6.59 0.56
N LEU A 149 -2.79 -7.24 0.64
CA LEU A 149 -3.26 -8.16 -0.39
C LEU A 149 -3.51 -7.44 -1.73
N SER A 150 -4.07 -6.23 -1.68
CA SER A 150 -4.31 -5.41 -2.87
C SER A 150 -2.98 -5.03 -3.53
N THR A 151 -2.01 -4.55 -2.73
CA THR A 151 -0.68 -4.15 -3.22
C THR A 151 0.09 -5.34 -3.78
N ALA A 152 0.05 -6.50 -3.12
CA ALA A 152 0.65 -7.73 -3.63
C ALA A 152 -0.02 -8.20 -4.95
N SER A 153 -1.34 -8.04 -5.05
CA SER A 153 -2.08 -8.36 -6.28
C SER A 153 -1.70 -7.42 -7.44
N VAL A 154 -1.35 -6.16 -7.17
CA VAL A 154 -0.82 -5.24 -8.20
C VAL A 154 0.46 -5.81 -8.81
N ILE A 155 1.36 -6.40 -8.01
CA ILE A 155 2.57 -7.07 -8.53
C ILE A 155 2.16 -8.24 -9.44
N ALA A 156 1.27 -9.12 -9.00
CA ALA A 156 0.84 -10.27 -9.80
C ALA A 156 0.23 -9.86 -11.16
N VAL A 157 -0.61 -8.81 -11.18
CA VAL A 157 -1.21 -8.29 -12.41
C VAL A 157 -0.16 -7.62 -13.30
N THR A 158 0.78 -6.88 -12.70
CA THR A 158 1.88 -6.23 -13.43
C THR A 158 2.77 -7.27 -14.11
N THR A 159 3.16 -8.33 -13.40
CA THR A 159 3.91 -9.46 -13.95
C THR A 159 3.14 -10.16 -15.07
N SER A 160 1.84 -10.42 -14.87
CA SER A 160 1.00 -11.07 -15.89
C SER A 160 0.89 -10.22 -17.16
N LEU A 161 0.72 -8.89 -17.02
CA LEU A 161 0.71 -7.96 -18.16
C LEU A 161 2.05 -7.97 -18.91
N ALA A 162 3.17 -7.96 -18.18
CA ALA A 162 4.50 -8.03 -18.77
C ALA A 162 4.73 -9.34 -19.54
N MET A 163 4.27 -10.48 -18.98
CA MET A 163 4.37 -11.80 -19.63
C MET A 163 3.50 -11.91 -20.89
N GLU A 164 2.26 -11.38 -20.87
CA GLU A 164 1.38 -11.34 -22.05
C GLU A 164 1.97 -10.42 -23.14
N GLY A 165 2.62 -9.33 -22.73
CA GLY A 165 3.41 -8.43 -23.59
C GLY A 165 4.48 -9.14 -24.41
N ASN A 166 5.15 -10.13 -23.81
CA ASN A 166 6.19 -10.90 -24.48
C ASN A 166 5.66 -11.98 -25.44
N ARG A 167 4.37 -12.30 -25.43
CA ARG A 167 3.78 -13.37 -26.25
C ARG A 167 3.11 -12.91 -27.54
N SER A 168 2.77 -11.62 -27.67
CA SER A 168 2.12 -11.10 -28.88
C SER A 168 2.82 -9.87 -29.44
N LEU A 169 3.22 -9.92 -30.72
CA LEU A 169 3.91 -8.85 -31.44
C LEU A 169 3.24 -7.46 -31.29
N PRO A 170 1.92 -7.30 -31.46
CA PRO A 170 1.27 -5.99 -31.29
C PRO A 170 1.23 -5.50 -29.83
N PHE A 171 1.19 -6.41 -28.83
CA PHE A 171 1.17 -6.03 -27.41
C PHE A 171 2.59 -5.80 -26.84
N SER A 172 3.64 -6.35 -27.48
CA SER A 172 5.05 -6.18 -27.08
C SER A 172 5.57 -4.74 -27.24
N ILE A 173 5.05 -4.02 -28.24
CA ILE A 173 5.38 -2.61 -28.49
C ILE A 173 4.70 -1.73 -27.42
N PHE A 174 3.57 -2.18 -26.90
CA PHE A 174 2.72 -1.49 -25.95
C PHE A 174 3.16 -1.68 -24.49
N SER A 175 3.52 -2.91 -24.10
CA SER A 175 4.03 -3.21 -22.76
C SER A 175 5.34 -2.46 -22.45
N ARG A 176 6.13 -2.16 -23.49
CA ARG A 176 7.33 -1.31 -23.37
C ARG A 176 7.05 0.13 -22.90
N ARG A 177 5.79 0.58 -22.89
CA ARG A 177 5.41 1.93 -22.46
C ARG A 177 4.65 1.98 -21.12
N LEU A 178 4.34 0.84 -20.51
CA LEU A 178 3.57 0.78 -19.27
C LEU A 178 4.34 0.15 -18.11
N PRO A 179 4.39 0.78 -16.93
CA PRO A 179 4.77 0.15 -15.66
C PRO A 179 3.83 -0.99 -15.24
#